data_AF-A0A1F6S618-F1
#
_entry.id   AF-A0A1F6S618-F1
#
_cell.length_a   1.000
_cell.length_b   1.000
_cell.length_c   1.000
_cell.angle_alpha   90.00
_cell.angle_beta   90.00
_cell.angle_gamma   90.00
#
_symmetry.space_group_name_H-M   'P 1'
#
loop_
_entity.id
_entity.type
_entity.pdbx_description
1 polymer ?
#
loop_
_entity_poly.entity_id
_entity_poly.type
_entity_poly.pdbx_seq_one_letter_code
_entity_poly.pdbx_strand_id
1 'polypeptide(L)' 'MLQRNLLYTAVTRGKKLVILLGNFKGLGMTVKRVEANRRITSLKENLVDLRNIQAIHQAK' A
#
# COMPACT_ATOMS: atom_id res chain seq x y z
N MET A 1 3.81 12.92 -6.65
CA MET A 1 4.40 11.75 -5.96
C MET A 1 4.43 11.86 -4.43
N LEU A 2 3.77 12.84 -3.79
CA LEU A 2 3.75 12.98 -2.31
C LEU A 2 2.79 11.98 -1.66
N GLN A 3 3.14 10.70 -1.63
CA GLN A 3 2.32 9.61 -1.07
C GLN A 3 3.02 8.88 0.08
N ARG A 4 2.24 8.40 1.05
CA ARG A 4 2.76 7.72 2.24
C ARG A 4 3.59 6.48 1.91
N ASN A 5 3.15 5.68 0.95
CA ASN A 5 3.84 4.45 0.54
C ASN A 5 5.24 4.70 -0.04
N LEU A 6 5.42 5.83 -0.74
CA LEU A 6 6.72 6.22 -1.26
C LEU A 6 7.69 6.57 -0.13
N LEU A 7 7.24 7.36 0.86
CA LEU A 7 8.05 7.71 2.03
C LEU A 7 8.40 6.47 2.85
N TYR A 8 7.43 5.58 3.10
CA TYR A 8 7.66 4.30 3.78
C TYR A 8 8.75 3.49 3.08
N THR A 9 8.70 3.40 1.75
CA THR A 9 9.69 2.66 0.97
C THR A 9 11.07 3.31 1.08
N ALA A 10 11.16 4.64 0.91
CA ALA A 10 12.43 5.35 1.02
C ALA A 10 13.10 5.15 2.39
N VAL A 11 12.31 5.25 3.47
CA VAL A 11 12.81 5.09 4.84
C VAL A 11 13.24 3.64 5.12
N THR A 12 12.44 2.65 4.74
CA THR A 12 12.73 1.23 5.03
C THR A 12 13.88 0.63 4.22
N ARG A 13 14.35 1.31 3.17
CA ARG A 13 15.57 0.92 2.43
C ARG A 13 16.86 1.34 3.11
N GLY A 14 16.82 2.27 4.07
CA GLY A 14 17.98 2.68 4.85
C GLY A 14 18.36 1.64 5.90
N LYS A 15 19.66 1.29 5.99
CA LYS A 15 20.15 0.24 6.91
C LYS A 15 20.75 0.75 8.21
N LYS A 16 21.37 1.93 8.19
CA LYS A 16 22.12 2.48 9.32
C LYS A 16 21.72 3.92 9.65
N LEU A 17 21.49 4.73 8.62
CA LEU A 17 21.04 6.11 8.78
C LEU A 17 20.19 6.52 7.57
N VAL A 18 19.14 7.30 7.82
CA VAL A 18 18.31 7.94 6.79
C VAL A 18 18.23 9.42 7.11
N ILE A 19 18.52 10.26 6.13
CA ILE A 19 18.40 11.72 6.23
C ILE A 19 17.30 12.16 5.26
N LEU A 20 16.26 12.80 5.79
CA LEU A 20 15.16 13.36 5.00
C LEU A 20 15.46 14.84 4.73
N LEU A 21 15.64 15.17 3.46
CA LEU A 21 15.87 16.54 3.00
C LEU A 21 14.60 17.08 2.33
N GLY A 22 14.20 18.29 2.69
CA GLY A 22 13.05 18.97 2.09
C GLY A 22 12.30 19.85 3.07
N ASN A 23 11.10 20.28 2.67
CA ASN A 23 10.25 21.15 3.49
C ASN A 23 9.24 20.34 4.32
N PHE A 24 8.94 20.83 5.52
CA PHE A 24 7.99 20.19 6.45
C PHE A 24 6.57 20.11 5.89
N LYS A 25 6.15 21.06 5.05
CA LYS A 25 4.82 21.07 4.42
C LYS A 25 4.62 19.86 3.51
N GLY A 26 5.60 19.55 2.67
CA GLY A 26 5.62 18.41 1.75
C GLY A 26 5.69 17.09 2.49
N LEU A 27 6.45 17.02 3.58
CA LEU A 27 6.44 15.85 4.47
C LEU A 27 5.05 15.64 5.07
N GLY A 28 4.44 16.70 5.60
CA GLY A 28 3.07 16.71 6.13
C GLY A 28 2.02 16.26 5.11
N MET A 29 2.13 16.72 3.86
CA MET A 29 1.27 16.28 2.76
C MET A 29 1.48 14.78 2.46
N THR A 30 2.72 14.32 2.45
CA THR A 30 3.08 12.93 2.13
C THR A 30 2.54 11.94 3.17
N VAL A 31 2.67 12.26 4.46
CA VAL A 31 2.17 11.38 5.53
C VAL A 31 0.64 11.35 5.59
N LYS A 32 -0.02 12.47 5.28
CA LYS A 32 -1.49 12.58 5.24
C LYS A 32 -2.09 11.89 4.02
N ARG A 33 -1.38 11.85 2.88
CA ARG A 33 -1.89 11.25 1.64
C ARG A 33 -1.83 9.73 1.68
N VAL A 34 -2.93 9.12 2.13
CA VAL A 34 -3.17 7.66 2.14
C VAL A 34 -3.46 7.13 0.74
N GLU A 35 -3.94 7.98 -0.16
CA GLU A 35 -4.29 7.58 -1.52
C GLU A 35 -3.05 7.35 -2.39
N ALA A 36 -2.48 6.16 -2.25
CA ALA A 36 -1.93 5.44 -3.39
C ALA A 36 -3.13 5.07 -4.26
N ASN A 37 -3.30 5.73 -5.40
CA ASN A 37 -4.35 5.54 -6.41
C ASN A 37 -5.11 4.20 -6.28
N ARG A 38 -6.45 4.26 -6.29
CA ARG A 38 -7.30 3.06 -6.35
C ARG A 38 -6.72 2.08 -7.36
N ARG A 39 -6.21 0.96 -6.87
CA ARG A 39 -5.54 -0.04 -7.71
C ARG A 39 -6.58 -0.65 -8.63
N ILE A 40 -6.45 -0.42 -9.93
CA ILE A 40 -7.29 -1.06 -10.94
C ILE A 40 -6.74 -2.47 -11.15
N THR A 41 -7.42 -3.46 -10.60
CA THR A 41 -7.06 -4.88 -10.64
C THR A 41 -8.31 -5.71 -10.38
N SER A 42 -8.43 -6.88 -10.99
CA SER A 42 -9.49 -7.87 -10.73
C SER A 42 -9.08 -8.95 -9.72
N LEU A 43 -7.85 -8.87 -9.18
CA LEU A 43 -7.32 -9.94 -8.32
C LEU A 43 -8.11 -10.08 -7.02
N LYS A 44 -8.62 -8.98 -6.47
CA LYS A 44 -9.36 -9.01 -5.20
C LYS A 44 -10.67 -9.80 -5.39
N GLU A 45 -11.37 -9.52 -6.48
CA GLU A 45 -12.60 -10.16 -6.89
C GLU A 45 -12.35 -11.66 -7.11
N ASN A 46 -11.34 -12.00 -7.93
CA ASN A 46 -10.99 -13.39 -8.22
C ASN A 46 -10.63 -14.22 -6.96
N LEU A 47 -9.95 -13.63 -5.98
CA LEU A 47 -9.60 -14.32 -4.73
C LEU A 47 -10.82 -14.58 -3.83
N VAL A 48 -11.80 -13.67 -3.82
CA VAL A 48 -13.05 -13.86 -3.08
C VAL A 48 -13.87 -14.98 -3.72
N ASP A 49 -13.95 -15.02 -5.05
CA ASP A 49 -14.67 -16.06 -5.78
C ASP A 49 -14.08 -17.45 -5.55
N LEU A 50 -12.75 -17.59 -5.60
CA LEU A 50 -12.07 -18.86 -5.28
C LEU A 50 -12.36 -19.33 -3.85
N ARG A 51 -12.38 -18.42 -2.87
CA ARG A 51 -12.70 -18.77 -1.47
C ARG A 51 -14.14 -19.28 -1.33
N ASN A 52 -15.07 -18.68 -2.06
CA ASN A 52 -16.48 -19.10 -2.05
C ASN A 52 -16.65 -20.50 -2.66
N ILE A 53 -15.95 -20.79 -3.77
CA ILE A 53 -15.95 -22.12 -4.41
C ILE A 53 -15.37 -23.17 -3.46
N GLN A 54 -14.26 -22.88 -2.76
CA GLN A 54 -13.67 -23.80 -1.79
C GLN A 54 -14.59 -24.06 -0.59
N ALA A 55 -15.27 -23.04 -0.07
CA ALA A 55 -16.22 -23.19 1.02
C ALA A 55 -17.41 -24.10 0.63
N ILE A 56 -17.91 -23.98 -0.61
CA ILE A 56 -18.96 -24.86 -1.14
C ILE A 56 -18.46 -26.31 -1.26
N HIS A 57 -17.21 -26.51 -1.67
CA HIS A 57 -16.65 -27.85 -1.83
C HIS A 57 -16.37 -28.56 -0.49
N GLN A 58 -16.01 -27.81 0.56
CA GLN A 58 -15.78 -28.37 1.90
C GLN A 58 -17.05 -28.65 2.70
N ALA A 59 -18.17 -28.05 2.31
CA ALA A 59 -19.49 -28.27 2.91
C ALA A 59 -20.27 -29.44 2.26
N LYS A 60 -19.66 -30.11 1.27
CA LYS A 60 -20.17 -31.32 0.60
C LYS A 60 -19.40 -32.55 1.07
#